data_AF-A0A259SRL9-F1
#
_entry.id   AF-A0A259SRL9-F1
#
_cell.length_a   1.000
_cell.length_b   1.000
_cell.length_c   1.000
_cell.angle_alpha   90.00
_cell.angle_beta   90.00
_cell.angle_gamma   90.00
#
_symmetry.space_group_name_H-M   'P 1'
#
loop_
_entity.id
_entity.type
_entity.pdbx_description
1 polymer ?
#
loop_
_entity_poly.entity_id
_entity_poly.type
_entity_poly.pdbx_seq_one_letter_code
_entity_poly.pdbx_strand_id
1 'polypeptide(L)'
;MASTTVKGRTSTGTPGKRRSPIVRSKDAAKLLALTGTVRLPDAEFAIAMFGFPLILTLGYDLDLFRARVKDGRGRRAGFPTAALIAISAIARYTGSLPSALKVLRGPGVWDLCRKAWGSFADVAPLPPFPPERYRLGYLRDVINEHEEAMAALKESFTGGSVRMAQRLGNLTDSEGCLLRVDPAHTVFGDGSILRPMTDVMEHVNELTGEVEYFGSRATRGAPRVQKAVRELNTDHPGQIGINFVALHTETPFGLVTLGVESTLAAEQWAALTVLERIHAHAGTGVHTLVYDGALTGWV
;
A
#
# COMPACT_ATOMS: atom_id res chain seq x y z
N MET A 1 19.58 -15.80 80.72
CA MET A 1 20.42 -16.71 79.92
C MET A 1 19.90 -16.71 78.48
N ALA A 2 20.80 -16.50 77.51
CA ALA A 2 20.70 -16.66 76.04
C ALA A 2 19.47 -16.03 75.32
N SER A 3 19.60 -14.96 74.53
CA SER A 3 20.26 -14.84 73.20
C SER A 3 19.59 -15.66 72.09
N THR A 4 18.80 -15.01 71.23
CA THR A 4 18.73 -15.39 69.81
C THR A 4 18.39 -14.15 68.97
N THR A 5 19.36 -13.75 68.15
CA THR A 5 19.33 -12.64 67.20
C THR A 5 18.63 -13.10 65.92
N VAL A 6 17.55 -12.44 65.49
CA VAL A 6 17.00 -12.58 64.13
C VAL A 6 17.39 -11.36 63.31
N LYS A 7 18.36 -11.54 62.41
CA LYS A 7 18.62 -10.63 61.28
C LYS A 7 17.74 -11.04 60.10
N GLY A 8 16.69 -10.28 59.82
CA GLY A 8 15.91 -10.38 58.59
C GLY A 8 15.98 -9.05 57.84
N ARG A 9 16.81 -8.98 56.81
CA ARG A 9 17.03 -7.80 55.97
C ARG A 9 15.85 -7.70 55.00
N THR A 10 15.10 -6.59 55.04
CA THR A 10 14.07 -6.24 54.07
C THR A 10 14.71 -5.97 52.71
N SER A 11 14.52 -6.86 51.75
CA SER A 11 14.81 -6.59 50.34
C SER A 11 13.61 -5.91 49.69
N THR A 12 13.78 -4.64 49.34
CA THR A 12 12.90 -3.88 48.44
C THR A 12 12.97 -4.49 47.04
N GLY A 13 12.01 -5.36 46.72
CA GLY A 13 11.83 -5.92 45.37
C GLY A 13 11.09 -4.93 44.47
N THR A 14 11.82 -4.32 43.55
CA THR A 14 11.28 -3.51 42.44
C THR A 14 10.32 -4.34 41.58
N PRO A 15 9.14 -3.83 41.17
CA PRO A 15 8.25 -4.57 40.27
C PRO A 15 8.95 -4.81 38.93
N GLY A 16 9.03 -6.08 38.55
CA GLY A 16 9.68 -6.51 37.32
C GLY A 16 9.08 -5.83 36.09
N LYS A 17 9.91 -5.09 35.36
CA LYS A 17 9.64 -4.67 33.98
C LYS A 17 9.19 -5.90 33.18
N ARG A 18 7.91 -5.97 32.81
CA ARG A 18 7.44 -6.88 31.76
C ARG A 18 8.21 -6.50 30.49
N ARG A 19 9.25 -7.26 30.18
CA ARG A 19 9.97 -7.14 28.91
C ARG A 19 8.97 -7.52 27.82
N SER A 20 8.57 -6.54 27.02
CA SER A 20 7.94 -6.77 25.72
C SER A 20 8.76 -7.81 24.96
N PRO A 21 8.12 -8.71 24.19
CA PRO A 21 8.85 -9.73 23.45
C PRO A 21 9.81 -9.04 22.47
N ILE A 22 11.10 -9.18 22.75
CA ILE A 22 12.17 -8.70 21.87
C ILE A 22 12.07 -9.54 20.59
N VAL A 23 11.52 -8.96 19.53
CA VAL A 23 11.58 -9.51 18.17
C VAL A 23 13.05 -9.80 17.87
N ARG A 24 13.37 -11.05 17.53
CA ARG A 24 14.75 -11.51 17.30
C ARG A 24 15.38 -10.70 16.16
N SER A 25 16.63 -10.27 16.37
CA SER A 25 17.34 -9.24 15.59
C SER A 25 17.46 -9.46 14.08
N LYS A 26 17.31 -10.70 13.58
CA LYS A 26 17.39 -10.99 12.13
C LYS A 26 16.08 -10.71 11.38
N ASP A 27 14.94 -10.89 12.03
CA ASP A 27 13.64 -10.59 11.42
C ASP A 27 13.37 -9.08 11.46
N ALA A 28 13.82 -8.40 12.52
CA ALA A 28 13.80 -6.94 12.61
C ALA A 28 14.63 -6.29 11.49
N ALA A 29 15.82 -6.79 11.17
CA ALA A 29 16.65 -6.23 10.08
C ALA A 29 16.02 -6.42 8.68
N LYS A 30 15.36 -7.58 8.44
CA LYS A 30 14.60 -7.80 7.19
C LYS A 30 13.34 -6.95 7.12
N LEU A 31 12.67 -6.72 8.25
CA LEU A 31 11.51 -5.83 8.35
C LEU A 31 11.92 -4.35 8.20
N LEU A 32 13.03 -3.92 8.80
CA LEU A 32 13.66 -2.59 8.66
C LEU A 32 13.97 -2.24 7.20
N ALA A 33 14.47 -3.20 6.44
CA ALA A 33 14.72 -3.08 5.01
C ALA A 33 13.43 -2.90 4.18
N LEU A 34 12.30 -3.40 4.69
CA LEU A 34 10.99 -3.35 4.03
C LEU A 34 10.14 -2.14 4.45
N THR A 35 10.44 -1.51 5.60
CA THR A 35 9.74 -0.31 6.13
C THR A 35 10.32 1.02 5.64
N GLY A 36 11.26 0.99 4.69
CA GLY A 36 11.54 2.13 3.81
C GLY A 36 12.49 3.22 4.33
N THR A 37 13.18 3.03 5.46
CA THR A 37 14.17 4.02 5.95
C THR A 37 15.50 3.98 5.19
N VAL A 38 15.79 2.89 4.48
CA VAL A 38 16.99 2.75 3.63
C VAL A 38 16.58 2.20 2.26
N ARG A 39 16.95 2.90 1.18
CA ARG A 39 16.74 2.42 -0.18
C ARG A 39 17.61 1.19 -0.42
N LEU A 40 16.97 0.04 -0.62
CA LEU A 40 17.66 -1.19 -0.97
C LEU A 40 18.22 -1.15 -2.40
N PRO A 41 19.31 -1.87 -2.68
CA PRO A 41 19.69 -2.19 -4.06
C PRO A 41 18.52 -2.85 -4.81
N ASP A 42 18.34 -2.53 -6.10
CA ASP A 42 17.18 -2.98 -6.87
C ASP A 42 16.98 -4.51 -6.86
N ALA A 43 18.08 -5.28 -6.89
CA ALA A 43 18.04 -6.74 -6.82
C ALA A 43 17.58 -7.24 -5.44
N GLU A 44 18.04 -6.62 -4.35
CA GLU A 44 17.64 -6.97 -2.99
C GLU A 44 16.17 -6.64 -2.75
N PHE A 45 15.72 -5.48 -3.22
CA PHE A 45 14.31 -5.11 -3.19
C PHE A 45 13.46 -6.12 -3.95
N ALA A 46 13.89 -6.51 -5.16
CA ALA A 46 13.18 -7.53 -5.96
C ALA A 46 13.04 -8.84 -5.19
N ILE A 47 14.13 -9.37 -4.61
CA ILE A 47 14.09 -10.60 -3.81
C ILE A 47 13.16 -10.45 -2.60
N ALA A 48 13.22 -9.31 -1.91
CA ALA A 48 12.40 -9.03 -0.74
C ALA A 48 10.90 -9.01 -1.08
N MET A 49 10.50 -8.46 -2.23
CA MET A 49 9.11 -8.45 -2.69
C MET A 49 8.57 -9.86 -2.95
N PHE A 50 9.37 -10.76 -3.49
CA PHE A 50 8.98 -12.17 -3.67
C PHE A 50 8.91 -12.97 -2.36
N GLY A 51 9.50 -12.44 -1.28
CA GLY A 51 9.39 -12.95 0.08
C GLY A 51 8.44 -12.16 0.97
N PHE A 52 7.64 -11.23 0.42
CA PHE A 52 6.79 -10.35 1.20
C PHE A 52 5.36 -10.92 1.37
N PRO A 53 4.90 -11.26 2.59
CA PRO A 53 3.63 -11.97 2.79
C PRO A 53 2.40 -11.23 2.28
N LEU A 54 2.40 -9.89 2.31
CA LEU A 54 1.28 -9.10 1.85
C LEU A 54 1.02 -9.29 0.35
N ILE A 55 2.07 -9.47 -0.45
CA ILE A 55 1.94 -9.72 -1.90
C ILE A 55 1.15 -11.00 -2.18
N LEU A 56 1.35 -12.03 -1.37
CA LEU A 56 0.59 -13.28 -1.48
C LEU A 56 -0.89 -13.08 -1.16
N THR A 57 -1.18 -12.33 -0.09
CA THR A 57 -2.55 -12.03 0.33
C THR A 57 -3.28 -11.27 -0.79
N LEU A 58 -2.67 -10.21 -1.32
CA LEU A 58 -3.22 -9.42 -2.42
C LEU A 58 -3.48 -10.27 -3.68
N GLY A 59 -2.55 -11.16 -4.03
CA GLY A 59 -2.71 -12.02 -5.19
C GLY A 59 -3.82 -13.06 -5.01
N TYR A 60 -3.96 -13.62 -3.81
CA TYR A 60 -5.01 -14.57 -3.49
C TYR A 60 -6.40 -13.92 -3.59
N ASP A 61 -6.58 -12.74 -3.01
CA ASP A 61 -7.86 -12.03 -3.04
C ASP A 61 -8.25 -11.63 -4.47
N LEU A 62 -7.28 -11.23 -5.29
CA LEU A 62 -7.51 -10.93 -6.70
C LEU A 62 -7.79 -12.20 -7.52
N ASP A 63 -7.17 -13.33 -7.22
CA ASP A 63 -7.49 -14.62 -7.85
C ASP A 63 -8.91 -15.09 -7.47
N LEU A 64 -9.33 -14.89 -6.22
CA LEU A 64 -10.71 -15.15 -5.80
C LEU A 64 -11.71 -14.25 -6.53
N PHE A 65 -11.40 -12.97 -6.69
CA PHE A 65 -12.21 -12.05 -7.48
C PHE A 65 -12.34 -12.53 -8.94
N ARG A 66 -11.22 -12.84 -9.59
CA ARG A 66 -11.17 -13.33 -10.98
C ARG A 66 -11.86 -14.68 -11.18
N ALA A 67 -11.96 -15.51 -10.14
CA ALA A 67 -12.74 -16.75 -10.21
C ALA A 67 -14.26 -16.49 -10.23
N ARG A 68 -14.72 -15.38 -9.63
CA ARG A 68 -16.14 -14.99 -9.58
C ARG A 68 -16.58 -14.26 -10.85
N VAL A 69 -15.76 -13.32 -11.31
CA VAL A 69 -15.99 -12.64 -12.58
C VAL A 69 -15.55 -13.61 -13.67
N LYS A 70 -16.50 -14.34 -14.27
CA LYS A 70 -16.25 -15.28 -15.37
C LYS A 70 -15.60 -14.56 -16.55
N ASP A 71 -14.29 -14.39 -16.49
CA ASP A 71 -13.54 -13.68 -17.50
C ASP A 71 -13.26 -14.69 -18.64
N GLY A 72 -14.22 -14.78 -19.56
CA GLY A 72 -14.28 -15.78 -20.63
C GLY A 72 -13.25 -15.58 -21.75
N ARG A 73 -12.32 -14.63 -21.62
CA ARG A 73 -11.35 -14.30 -22.69
C ARG A 73 -9.95 -14.05 -22.13
N GLY A 74 -9.14 -15.10 -22.10
CA GLY A 74 -7.70 -14.96 -21.86
C GLY A 74 -7.04 -16.26 -21.48
N ARG A 75 -5.87 -16.54 -22.07
CA ARG A 75 -4.99 -17.62 -21.61
C ARG A 75 -4.68 -17.35 -20.14
N ARG A 76 -4.99 -18.31 -19.24
CA ARG A 76 -4.62 -18.22 -17.81
C ARG A 76 -3.19 -17.72 -17.70
N ALA A 77 -2.97 -16.67 -16.90
CA ALA A 77 -1.64 -16.16 -16.65
C ALA A 77 -0.75 -17.33 -16.22
N GLY A 78 0.29 -17.66 -16.99
CA GLY A 78 1.23 -18.72 -16.61
C GLY A 78 2.13 -18.34 -15.43
N PHE A 79 1.71 -17.37 -14.61
CA PHE A 79 2.31 -16.92 -13.37
C PHE A 79 1.20 -16.66 -12.36
N PRO A 80 1.41 -16.98 -11.07
CA PRO A 80 0.50 -16.59 -9.99
C PRO A 80 0.28 -15.07 -9.98
N THR A 81 -0.94 -14.64 -9.66
CA THR A 81 -1.28 -13.21 -9.63
C THR A 81 -0.42 -12.42 -8.63
N ALA A 82 -0.16 -13.00 -7.46
CA ALA A 82 0.77 -12.43 -6.48
C ALA A 82 2.18 -12.17 -7.06
N ALA A 83 2.70 -13.06 -7.91
CA ALA A 83 3.99 -12.84 -8.56
C ALA A 83 3.96 -11.66 -9.53
N LEU A 84 2.85 -11.45 -10.24
CA LEU A 84 2.67 -10.31 -11.11
C LEU A 84 2.54 -8.99 -10.32
N ILE A 85 1.86 -9.02 -9.16
CA ILE A 85 1.79 -7.89 -8.23
C ILE A 85 3.19 -7.53 -7.70
N ALA A 86 4.00 -8.52 -7.31
CA ALA A 86 5.40 -8.31 -6.89
C ALA A 86 6.18 -7.53 -7.95
N ILE A 87 6.05 -7.92 -9.21
CA ILE A 87 6.76 -7.28 -10.33
C ILE A 87 6.24 -5.88 -10.59
N SER A 88 4.93 -5.63 -10.44
CA SER A 88 4.36 -4.28 -10.50
C SER A 88 4.95 -3.38 -9.40
N ALA A 89 5.13 -3.89 -8.17
CA ALA A 89 5.79 -3.16 -7.10
C ALA A 89 7.27 -2.87 -7.43
N ILE A 90 7.99 -3.85 -7.97
CA ILE A 90 9.39 -3.67 -8.42
C ILE A 90 9.46 -2.65 -9.59
N ALA A 91 8.50 -2.67 -10.50
CA ALA A 91 8.41 -1.71 -11.60
C ALA A 91 8.21 -0.29 -11.08
N ARG A 92 7.43 -0.11 -10.01
CA ARG A 92 7.29 1.20 -9.36
C ARG A 92 8.59 1.62 -8.67
N TYR A 93 9.24 0.71 -7.95
CA TYR A 93 10.50 0.96 -7.25
C TYR A 93 11.66 1.33 -8.19
N THR A 94 11.78 0.60 -9.30
CA THR A 94 12.83 0.79 -10.32
C THR A 94 12.47 1.87 -11.35
N GLY A 95 11.29 2.49 -11.22
CA GLY A 95 10.77 3.54 -12.10
C GLY A 95 10.17 3.06 -13.42
N SER A 96 10.36 1.80 -13.83
CA SER A 96 9.69 1.26 -15.02
C SER A 96 9.63 -0.27 -15.05
N LEU A 97 8.66 -0.80 -15.79
CA LEU A 97 8.57 -2.24 -16.04
C LEU A 97 9.79 -2.82 -16.81
N PRO A 98 10.32 -2.17 -17.87
CA PRO A 98 11.57 -2.60 -18.48
C PRO A 98 12.74 -2.67 -17.50
N SER A 99 12.88 -1.69 -16.59
CA SER A 99 13.91 -1.68 -15.56
C SER A 99 13.75 -2.87 -14.61
N ALA A 100 12.54 -3.12 -14.10
CA ALA A 100 12.25 -4.27 -13.26
C ALA A 100 12.58 -5.60 -13.93
N LEU A 101 12.18 -5.77 -15.20
CA LEU A 101 12.49 -6.99 -15.95
C LEU A 101 13.99 -7.15 -16.20
N LYS A 102 14.73 -6.04 -16.41
CA LYS A 102 16.19 -6.07 -16.51
C LYS A 102 16.83 -6.53 -15.20
N VAL A 103 16.36 -6.04 -14.05
CA VAL A 103 16.82 -6.48 -12.72
C VAL A 103 16.54 -7.96 -12.50
N LEU A 104 15.34 -8.43 -12.80
CA LEU A 104 14.96 -9.84 -12.63
C LEU A 104 15.75 -10.78 -13.55
N ARG A 105 16.19 -10.32 -14.73
CA ARG A 105 17.08 -11.06 -15.64
C ARG A 105 18.55 -10.97 -15.24
N GLY A 106 18.88 -10.25 -14.17
CA GLY A 106 20.23 -10.19 -13.63
C GLY A 106 20.72 -11.58 -13.20
N PRO A 107 22.04 -11.85 -13.27
CA PRO A 107 22.60 -13.15 -12.90
C PRO A 107 22.15 -13.60 -11.51
N GLY A 108 21.46 -14.74 -11.42
CA GLY A 108 21.01 -15.35 -10.17
C GLY A 108 19.85 -14.65 -9.44
N VAL A 109 19.42 -13.45 -9.88
CA VAL A 109 18.36 -12.68 -9.20
C VAL A 109 17.04 -13.44 -9.24
N TRP A 110 16.63 -13.96 -10.40
CA TRP A 110 15.39 -14.71 -10.53
C TRP A 110 15.39 -15.98 -9.68
N ASP A 111 16.50 -16.71 -9.61
CA ASP A 111 16.59 -17.91 -8.78
C ASP A 111 16.47 -17.59 -7.28
N LEU A 112 17.03 -16.46 -6.85
CA LEU A 112 16.84 -15.97 -5.49
C LEU A 112 15.39 -15.55 -5.22
N CYS A 113 14.72 -14.88 -6.16
CA CYS A 113 13.29 -14.58 -6.07
C CYS A 113 12.45 -15.87 -5.97
N ARG A 114 12.75 -16.89 -6.79
CA ARG A 114 12.08 -18.20 -6.74
C ARG A 114 12.30 -18.90 -5.40
N LYS A 115 13.50 -18.80 -4.83
CA LYS A 115 13.83 -19.35 -3.51
C LYS A 115 13.08 -18.61 -2.40
N ALA A 116 13.00 -17.28 -2.47
CA ALA A 116 12.23 -16.47 -1.52
C ALA A 116 10.74 -16.82 -1.59
N TRP A 117 10.20 -16.94 -2.80
CA TRP A 117 8.83 -17.38 -3.04
C TRP A 117 8.56 -18.78 -2.47
N GLY A 118 9.46 -19.73 -2.73
CA GLY A 118 9.34 -21.11 -2.23
C GLY A 118 9.45 -21.25 -0.70
N SER A 119 9.70 -20.17 0.05
CA SER A 119 9.68 -20.19 1.51
C SER A 119 8.27 -20.17 2.10
N PHE A 120 7.26 -19.83 1.30
CA PHE A 120 5.87 -19.85 1.72
C PHE A 120 5.28 -21.26 1.58
N ALA A 121 4.48 -21.67 2.57
CA ALA A 121 3.69 -22.89 2.47
C ALA A 121 2.64 -22.75 1.35
N ASP A 122 2.38 -23.83 0.63
CA ASP A 122 1.26 -23.98 -0.32
C ASP A 122 1.25 -23.02 -1.53
N VAL A 123 2.39 -22.42 -1.88
CA VAL A 123 2.51 -21.62 -3.11
C VAL A 123 2.94 -22.48 -4.30
N ALA A 124 2.29 -22.27 -5.45
CA ALA A 124 2.71 -22.88 -6.69
C ALA A 124 4.13 -22.42 -7.07
N PRO A 125 5.01 -23.32 -7.56
CA PRO A 125 6.37 -22.95 -7.93
C PRO A 125 6.37 -21.97 -9.10
N LEU A 126 7.26 -20.98 -9.04
CA LEU A 126 7.47 -20.05 -10.14
C LEU A 126 8.25 -20.69 -11.30
N PRO A 127 7.91 -20.36 -12.56
CA PRO A 127 8.65 -20.76 -13.74
C PRO A 127 10.17 -20.44 -13.66
N PRO A 128 11.02 -21.15 -14.41
CA PRO A 128 12.48 -20.95 -14.38
C PRO A 128 12.94 -19.61 -14.95
N PHE A 129 12.07 -18.85 -15.61
CA PHE A 129 12.38 -17.54 -16.19
C PHE A 129 11.35 -16.49 -15.72
N PRO A 130 11.75 -15.21 -15.59
CA PRO A 130 10.82 -14.14 -15.24
C PRO A 130 9.77 -13.92 -16.35
N PRO A 131 8.58 -13.39 -16.02
CA PRO A 131 7.52 -13.20 -16.99
C PRO A 131 7.88 -12.18 -18.07
N GLU A 132 7.19 -12.32 -19.20
CA GLU A 132 7.22 -11.35 -20.27
C GLU A 132 6.30 -10.15 -19.99
N ARG A 133 6.64 -9.00 -20.59
CA ARG A 133 5.97 -7.71 -20.38
C ARG A 133 4.45 -7.77 -20.58
N TYR A 134 3.96 -8.51 -21.58
CA TYR A 134 2.53 -8.55 -21.90
C TYR A 134 1.67 -9.16 -20.79
N ARG A 135 2.24 -10.03 -19.93
CA ARG A 135 1.49 -10.69 -18.85
C ARG A 135 1.03 -9.72 -17.77
N LEU A 136 1.80 -8.64 -17.54
CA LEU A 136 1.40 -7.58 -16.63
C LEU A 136 0.34 -6.65 -17.23
N GLY A 137 0.28 -6.56 -18.56
CA GLY A 137 -0.79 -5.84 -19.26
C GLY A 137 -2.15 -6.44 -18.92
N TYR A 138 -2.28 -7.76 -19.02
CA TYR A 138 -3.52 -8.46 -18.68
C TYR A 138 -3.96 -8.25 -17.22
N LEU A 139 -3.02 -8.34 -16.26
CA LEU A 139 -3.32 -8.05 -14.85
C LEU A 139 -3.86 -6.62 -14.67
N ARG A 140 -3.19 -5.65 -15.28
CA ARG A 140 -3.58 -4.24 -15.21
C ARG A 140 -4.97 -4.01 -15.80
N ASP A 141 -5.24 -4.63 -16.95
CA ASP A 141 -6.50 -4.45 -17.66
C ASP A 141 -7.67 -5.00 -16.80
N VAL A 142 -7.51 -6.19 -16.20
CA VAL A 142 -8.47 -6.74 -15.22
C VAL A 142 -8.73 -5.80 -14.04
N ILE A 143 -7.68 -5.21 -13.46
CA ILE A 143 -7.83 -4.30 -12.32
C ILE A 143 -8.53 -2.99 -12.73
N ASN A 144 -8.28 -2.49 -13.94
CA ASN A 144 -8.82 -1.23 -14.42
C ASN A 144 -10.25 -1.36 -14.97
N GLU A 145 -10.62 -2.52 -15.51
CA GLU A 145 -11.95 -2.78 -16.08
C GLU A 145 -12.99 -3.11 -15.00
N HIS A 146 -12.55 -3.44 -13.78
CA HIS A 146 -13.41 -3.83 -12.68
C HIS A 146 -13.14 -3.01 -11.42
N GLU A 147 -14.01 -2.03 -11.14
CA GLU A 147 -13.91 -1.19 -9.93
C GLU A 147 -13.92 -2.04 -8.63
N GLU A 148 -14.69 -3.12 -8.61
CA GLU A 148 -14.72 -4.08 -7.49
C GLU A 148 -13.36 -4.76 -7.26
N ALA A 149 -12.57 -5.01 -8.31
CA ALA A 149 -11.22 -5.57 -8.18
C ALA A 149 -10.29 -4.60 -7.46
N MET A 150 -10.35 -3.32 -7.84
CA MET A 150 -9.58 -2.25 -7.19
C MET A 150 -10.02 -2.06 -5.74
N ALA A 151 -11.32 -2.07 -5.47
CA ALA A 151 -11.85 -1.97 -4.11
C ALA A 151 -11.37 -3.15 -3.23
N ALA A 152 -11.44 -4.38 -3.74
CA ALA A 152 -10.96 -5.57 -3.03
C ALA A 152 -9.44 -5.52 -2.77
N LEU A 153 -8.65 -5.04 -3.73
CA LEU A 153 -7.20 -4.86 -3.55
C LEU A 153 -6.90 -3.81 -2.48
N LYS A 154 -7.59 -2.68 -2.50
CA LYS A 154 -7.42 -1.63 -1.49
C LYS A 154 -7.80 -2.11 -0.09
N GLU A 155 -8.90 -2.84 0.03
CA GLU A 155 -9.34 -3.48 1.28
C GLU A 155 -8.28 -4.43 1.84
N SER A 156 -7.80 -5.33 0.98
CA SER A 156 -6.82 -6.35 1.35
C SER A 156 -5.46 -5.75 1.69
N PHE A 157 -5.06 -4.70 0.94
CA PHE A 157 -3.86 -3.93 1.24
C PHE A 157 -3.98 -3.26 2.61
N THR A 158 -5.08 -2.57 2.88
CA THR A 158 -5.27 -1.86 4.15
C THR A 158 -5.28 -2.82 5.34
N GLY A 159 -6.04 -3.91 5.29
CA GLY A 159 -6.02 -4.90 6.37
C GLY A 159 -4.65 -5.53 6.58
N GLY A 160 -3.91 -5.81 5.50
CA GLY A 160 -2.55 -6.32 5.57
C GLY A 160 -1.54 -5.34 6.15
N SER A 161 -1.62 -4.07 5.77
CA SER A 161 -0.76 -2.99 6.28
C SER A 161 -1.04 -2.66 7.74
N VAL A 162 -2.31 -2.63 8.16
CA VAL A 162 -2.68 -2.47 9.58
C VAL A 162 -2.12 -3.63 10.41
N ARG A 163 -2.28 -4.87 9.97
CA ARG A 163 -1.66 -6.03 10.67
C ARG A 163 -0.14 -5.92 10.73
N MET A 164 0.51 -5.37 9.70
CA MET A 164 1.95 -5.11 9.74
C MET A 164 2.28 -4.06 10.79
N ALA A 165 1.58 -2.93 10.82
CA ALA A 165 1.75 -1.88 11.82
C ALA A 165 1.57 -2.43 13.25
N GLN A 166 0.54 -3.24 13.49
CA GLN A 166 0.27 -3.91 14.76
C GLN A 166 1.41 -4.82 15.21
N ARG A 167 2.01 -5.58 14.28
CA ARG A 167 3.20 -6.40 14.58
C ARG A 167 4.42 -5.56 14.94
N LEU A 168 4.50 -4.32 14.46
CA LEU A 168 5.55 -3.36 14.79
C LEU A 168 5.24 -2.56 16.08
N GLY A 169 4.06 -2.77 16.68
CA GLY A 169 3.63 -2.13 17.93
C GLY A 169 2.70 -0.92 17.75
N ASN A 170 2.36 -0.57 16.51
CA ASN A 170 1.48 0.56 16.19
C ASN A 170 0.04 0.12 15.97
N LEU A 171 -0.93 0.99 16.23
CA LEU A 171 -2.36 0.73 15.99
C LEU A 171 -2.89 -0.54 16.67
N THR A 172 -2.31 -0.90 17.81
CA THR A 172 -2.78 -2.02 18.64
C THR A 172 -4.01 -1.60 19.44
N ASP A 173 -4.87 -2.54 19.82
CA ASP A 173 -6.05 -2.20 20.63
C ASP A 173 -5.64 -1.52 21.94
N SER A 174 -6.17 -0.33 22.18
CA SER A 174 -5.84 0.50 23.34
C SER A 174 -6.98 1.46 23.63
N GLU A 175 -7.23 1.75 24.92
CA GLU A 175 -8.28 2.69 25.35
C GLU A 175 -7.96 4.15 25.02
N GLY A 176 -6.72 4.45 24.64
CA GLY A 176 -6.27 5.78 24.27
C GLY A 176 -6.27 6.79 25.40
N CYS A 177 -5.65 7.95 25.15
CA CYS A 177 -5.63 9.05 26.09
C CYS A 177 -5.88 10.36 25.33
N LEU A 178 -7.06 10.95 25.52
CA LEU A 178 -7.42 12.21 24.83
C LEU A 178 -6.53 13.40 25.23
N LEU A 179 -5.82 13.30 26.35
CA LEU A 179 -4.95 14.37 26.87
C LEU A 179 -3.50 14.26 26.38
N ARG A 180 -3.11 13.13 25.78
CA ARG A 180 -1.74 12.90 25.32
C ARG A 180 -1.74 12.07 24.05
N VAL A 181 -1.26 12.70 22.98
CA VAL A 181 -1.00 12.00 21.72
C VAL A 181 0.06 10.92 21.93
N ASP A 182 -0.27 9.69 21.54
CA ASP A 182 0.67 8.59 21.44
C ASP A 182 1.01 8.36 19.96
N PRO A 183 2.27 8.60 19.53
CA PRO A 183 2.69 8.37 18.15
C PRO A 183 2.40 6.96 17.63
N ALA A 184 2.38 5.94 18.50
CA ALA A 184 2.08 4.56 18.10
C ALA A 184 0.62 4.38 17.64
N HIS A 185 -0.27 5.29 18.03
CA HIS A 185 -1.70 5.29 17.70
C HIS A 185 -2.09 6.46 16.77
N THR A 186 -1.09 7.07 16.12
CA THR A 186 -1.27 8.17 15.18
C THR A 186 -1.28 7.69 13.73
N VAL A 187 -2.23 8.23 12.96
CA VAL A 187 -2.30 8.14 11.51
C VAL A 187 -2.00 9.53 10.93
N PHE A 188 -1.11 9.57 9.95
CA PHE A 188 -0.74 10.78 9.22
C PHE A 188 -1.26 10.66 7.79
N GLY A 189 -1.86 11.72 7.26
CA GLY A 189 -2.30 11.78 5.89
C GLY A 189 -1.48 12.73 5.04
N ASP A 190 -1.28 12.35 3.79
CA ASP A 190 -0.65 13.16 2.76
C ASP A 190 -1.46 13.10 1.46
N GLY A 191 -1.54 14.26 0.82
CA GLY A 191 -2.30 14.53 -0.39
C GLY A 191 -1.38 14.87 -1.55
N SER A 192 -1.72 14.41 -2.74
CA SER A 192 -0.98 14.79 -3.94
C SER A 192 -1.89 14.87 -5.15
N ILE A 193 -1.76 15.95 -5.91
CA ILE A 193 -2.49 16.14 -7.17
C ILE A 193 -1.65 15.61 -8.32
N LEU A 194 -2.11 14.53 -8.96
CA LEU A 194 -1.52 14.06 -10.20
C LEU A 194 -2.13 14.83 -11.37
N ARG A 195 -1.31 15.66 -12.02
CA ARG A 195 -1.71 16.35 -13.24
C ARG A 195 -2.01 15.35 -14.37
N PRO A 196 -2.96 15.67 -15.27
CA PRO A 196 -3.21 14.87 -16.46
C PRO A 196 -1.90 14.68 -17.25
N MET A 197 -1.70 13.47 -17.78
CA MET A 197 -0.59 13.20 -18.71
C MET A 197 -0.89 13.73 -20.12
N THR A 198 -2.12 14.18 -20.37
CA THR A 198 -2.57 14.70 -21.64
C THR A 198 -3.39 15.95 -21.43
N ASP A 199 -3.12 16.96 -22.26
CA ASP A 199 -3.90 18.20 -22.32
C ASP A 199 -5.13 18.06 -23.23
N VAL A 200 -5.46 16.83 -23.66
CA VAL A 200 -6.68 16.61 -24.46
C VAL A 200 -7.90 16.77 -23.56
N MET A 201 -8.76 17.72 -23.94
CA MET A 201 -10.02 17.98 -23.26
C MET A 201 -11.20 17.63 -24.16
N GLU A 202 -12.21 17.02 -23.57
CA GLU A 202 -13.49 16.75 -24.20
C GLU A 202 -14.45 17.91 -23.91
N HIS A 203 -15.04 18.48 -24.96
CA HIS A 203 -16.07 19.50 -24.85
C HIS A 203 -17.31 19.01 -25.57
N VAL A 204 -18.42 18.91 -24.86
CA VAL A 204 -19.71 18.60 -25.45
C VAL A 204 -20.34 19.91 -25.88
N ASN A 205 -20.53 20.08 -27.18
CA ASN A 205 -21.25 21.24 -27.71
C ASN A 205 -22.72 21.14 -27.28
N GLU A 206 -23.16 22.03 -26.40
CA GLU A 206 -24.50 21.96 -25.78
C GLU A 206 -25.65 22.13 -26.80
N LEU A 207 -25.38 22.73 -27.97
CA LEU A 207 -26.38 22.97 -29.00
C LEU A 207 -26.52 21.80 -29.97
N THR A 208 -25.43 21.10 -30.29
CA THR A 208 -25.43 20.01 -31.27
C THR A 208 -25.33 18.63 -30.63
N GLY A 209 -24.90 18.54 -29.37
CA GLY A 209 -24.57 17.30 -28.68
C GLY A 209 -23.28 16.64 -29.19
N GLU A 210 -22.57 17.27 -30.12
CA GLU A 210 -21.33 16.73 -30.67
C GLU A 210 -20.17 16.90 -29.69
N VAL A 211 -19.33 15.87 -29.63
CA VAL A 211 -18.14 15.85 -28.78
C VAL A 211 -16.95 16.38 -29.58
N GLU A 212 -16.44 17.53 -29.18
CA GLU A 212 -15.24 18.15 -29.72
C GLU A 212 -14.05 17.87 -28.81
N TYR A 213 -12.89 17.57 -29.41
CA TYR A 213 -11.66 17.29 -28.67
C TYR A 213 -10.62 18.39 -28.91
N PHE A 214 -10.30 19.14 -27.86
CA PHE A 214 -9.27 20.18 -27.89
C PHE A 214 -7.92 19.62 -27.47
N GLY A 215 -6.81 20.15 -28.00
CA GLY A 215 -5.45 19.73 -27.63
C GLY A 215 -5.01 18.38 -28.22
N SER A 216 -5.89 17.67 -28.94
CA SER A 216 -5.56 16.41 -29.62
C SER A 216 -4.78 16.63 -30.91
N ARG A 217 -3.72 15.83 -31.12
CA ARG A 217 -3.02 15.70 -32.42
C ARG A 217 -3.43 14.44 -33.18
N ALA A 218 -4.40 13.68 -32.67
CA ALA A 218 -4.83 12.44 -33.29
C ALA A 218 -5.58 12.73 -34.59
N THR A 219 -5.10 12.19 -35.70
CA THR A 219 -5.71 12.33 -37.04
C THR A 219 -6.63 11.16 -37.41
N ARG A 220 -6.61 10.07 -36.61
CA ARG A 220 -7.45 8.88 -36.77
C ARG A 220 -7.84 8.30 -35.41
N GLY A 221 -9.12 7.95 -35.24
CA GLY A 221 -9.67 7.39 -34.00
C GLY A 221 -9.97 8.44 -32.93
N ALA A 222 -10.69 8.04 -31.87
CA ALA A 222 -10.95 8.90 -30.72
C ALA A 222 -9.65 9.09 -29.92
N PRO A 223 -9.33 10.33 -29.51
CA PRO A 223 -8.16 10.57 -28.68
C PRO A 223 -8.36 9.98 -27.28
N ARG A 224 -7.26 9.63 -26.62
CA ARG A 224 -7.30 9.22 -25.22
C ARG A 224 -7.48 10.46 -24.36
N VAL A 225 -8.69 10.64 -23.84
CA VAL A 225 -9.00 11.69 -22.86
C VAL A 225 -8.78 11.13 -21.46
N GLN A 226 -8.03 11.86 -20.63
CA GLN A 226 -7.93 11.54 -19.21
C GLN A 226 -8.95 12.37 -18.45
N LYS A 227 -9.87 11.71 -17.73
CA LYS A 227 -10.77 12.40 -16.82
C LYS A 227 -9.94 12.98 -15.66
N ALA A 228 -9.97 14.29 -15.54
CA ALA A 228 -9.41 15.04 -14.44
C ALA A 228 -10.36 16.20 -14.16
N VAL A 229 -10.57 16.51 -12.89
CA VAL A 229 -11.47 17.59 -12.51
C VAL A 229 -10.63 18.71 -11.91
N ARG A 230 -11.08 19.93 -12.15
CA ARG A 230 -10.50 21.13 -11.55
C ARG A 230 -10.92 21.14 -10.08
N GLU A 231 -9.95 21.25 -9.18
CA GLU A 231 -10.27 21.35 -7.76
C GLU A 231 -11.12 22.60 -7.50
N LEU A 232 -12.29 22.42 -6.89
CA LEU A 232 -13.27 23.48 -6.68
C LEU A 232 -12.99 24.33 -5.44
N ASN A 233 -12.10 23.90 -4.52
CA ASN A 233 -11.84 24.58 -3.25
C ASN A 233 -10.38 24.99 -3.02
N THR A 234 -10.25 26.31 -2.82
CA THR A 234 -9.29 27.22 -2.16
C THR A 234 -7.81 26.94 -1.87
N ASP A 235 -7.28 25.72 -1.81
CA ASP A 235 -5.85 25.58 -1.44
C ASP A 235 -4.92 25.59 -2.67
N HIS A 236 -5.44 25.14 -3.82
CA HIS A 236 -4.71 25.13 -5.10
C HIS A 236 -5.58 25.66 -6.26
N PRO A 237 -5.99 26.94 -6.24
CA PRO A 237 -6.86 27.50 -7.26
C PRO A 237 -6.28 27.32 -8.67
N GLY A 238 -6.97 26.51 -9.48
CA GLY A 238 -6.61 26.30 -10.88
C GLY A 238 -5.86 25.00 -11.20
N GLN A 239 -5.53 24.15 -10.22
CA GLN A 239 -4.98 22.84 -10.53
C GLN A 239 -6.07 21.89 -11.04
N ILE A 240 -5.77 21.23 -12.17
CA ILE A 240 -6.59 20.18 -12.77
C ILE A 240 -5.83 18.87 -12.53
N GLY A 241 -6.50 17.86 -12.01
CA GLY A 241 -5.84 16.58 -11.73
C GLY A 241 -6.74 15.53 -11.12
N ILE A 242 -6.09 14.49 -10.63
CA ILE A 242 -6.67 13.45 -9.78
C ILE A 242 -5.99 13.60 -8.43
N ASN A 243 -6.78 13.78 -7.38
CA ASN A 243 -6.27 13.84 -6.01
C ASN A 243 -5.99 12.41 -5.56
N PHE A 244 -4.77 12.16 -5.11
CA PHE A 244 -4.35 10.92 -4.47
C PHE A 244 -4.12 11.20 -3.00
N VAL A 245 -4.69 10.34 -2.16
CA VAL A 245 -4.50 10.37 -0.71
C VAL A 245 -3.79 9.11 -0.29
N ALA A 246 -2.81 9.25 0.59
CA ALA A 246 -2.20 8.15 1.31
C ALA A 246 -2.25 8.42 2.82
N LEU A 247 -2.61 7.39 3.59
CA LEU A 247 -2.55 7.43 5.05
C LEU A 247 -1.46 6.49 5.53
N HIS A 248 -0.70 6.94 6.53
CA HIS A 248 0.51 6.30 7.04
C HIS A 248 0.51 6.23 8.57
N THR A 249 1.30 5.33 9.13
CA THR A 249 1.74 5.41 10.54
C THR A 249 3.25 5.30 10.60
N GLU A 250 3.86 6.05 11.52
CA GLU A 250 5.30 6.02 11.75
C GLU A 250 5.64 5.00 12.83
N THR A 251 6.45 4.01 12.45
CA THR A 251 6.96 3.01 13.39
C THR A 251 8.43 3.30 13.69
N PRO A 252 9.01 2.75 14.79
CA PRO A 252 10.45 2.84 15.04
C PRO A 252 11.35 2.30 13.92
N PHE A 253 10.77 1.57 12.96
CA PHE A 253 11.46 0.96 11.84
C PHE A 253 11.23 1.71 10.51
N GLY A 254 10.33 2.70 10.48
CA GLY A 254 9.97 3.46 9.30
C GLY A 254 8.46 3.65 9.11
N LEU A 255 8.10 4.29 8.00
CA LEU A 255 6.71 4.56 7.65
C LEU A 255 6.03 3.31 7.09
N VAL A 256 4.82 3.03 7.56
CA VAL A 256 3.94 2.02 6.98
C VAL A 256 2.76 2.72 6.32
N THR A 257 2.62 2.56 5.00
CA THR A 257 1.43 3.00 4.27
C THR A 257 0.26 2.09 4.59
N LEU A 258 -0.77 2.65 5.21
CA LEU A 258 -1.97 1.97 5.67
C LEU A 258 -3.05 1.88 4.60
N GLY A 259 -3.10 2.85 3.68
CA GLY A 259 -4.09 2.83 2.61
C GLY A 259 -3.89 3.98 1.64
N VAL A 260 -4.50 3.84 0.47
CA VAL A 260 -4.50 4.85 -0.58
C VAL A 260 -5.89 4.95 -1.20
N GLU A 261 -6.24 6.14 -1.66
CA GLU A 261 -7.45 6.40 -2.43
C GLU A 261 -7.21 7.51 -3.45
N SER A 262 -8.02 7.55 -4.50
CA SER A 262 -7.99 8.60 -5.50
C SER A 262 -9.39 9.13 -5.74
N THR A 263 -9.51 10.45 -5.83
CA THR A 263 -10.77 11.12 -6.18
C THR A 263 -10.51 12.17 -7.25
N LEU A 264 -11.52 12.44 -8.08
CA LEU A 264 -11.46 13.51 -9.05
C LEU A 264 -11.53 14.90 -8.38
N ALA A 265 -12.15 15.01 -7.21
CA ALA A 265 -12.26 16.26 -6.46
C ALA A 265 -12.38 16.02 -4.94
N ALA A 266 -12.06 17.06 -4.16
CA ALA A 266 -12.23 17.11 -2.71
C ALA A 266 -11.52 15.96 -1.97
N GLU A 267 -10.21 16.14 -1.79
CA GLU A 267 -9.29 15.22 -1.12
C GLU A 267 -9.82 14.67 0.22
N GLN A 268 -10.54 15.52 0.97
CA GLN A 268 -11.19 15.18 2.23
C GLN A 268 -12.05 13.90 2.17
N TRP A 269 -12.78 13.66 1.07
CA TRP A 269 -13.64 12.49 0.95
C TRP A 269 -12.85 11.21 0.70
N ALA A 270 -11.76 11.32 -0.08
CA ALA A 270 -10.83 10.21 -0.25
C ALA A 270 -10.13 9.89 1.08
N ALA A 271 -9.69 10.91 1.82
CA ALA A 271 -9.09 10.75 3.14
C ALA A 271 -10.03 10.07 4.14
N LEU A 272 -11.29 10.50 4.22
CA LEU A 272 -12.31 9.86 5.05
C LEU A 272 -12.54 8.40 4.66
N THR A 273 -12.64 8.10 3.36
CA THR A 273 -12.81 6.73 2.86
C THR A 273 -11.65 5.82 3.28
N VAL A 274 -10.40 6.30 3.18
CA VAL A 274 -9.24 5.52 3.63
C VAL A 274 -9.24 5.37 5.14
N LEU A 275 -9.58 6.42 5.88
CA LEU A 275 -9.59 6.39 7.34
C LEU A 275 -10.64 5.42 7.89
N GLU A 276 -11.86 5.43 7.35
CA GLU A 276 -12.92 4.50 7.72
C GLU A 276 -12.49 3.05 7.49
N ARG A 277 -11.83 2.80 6.35
CA ARG A 277 -11.24 1.48 6.05
C ARG A 277 -10.16 1.10 7.05
N ILE A 278 -9.25 2.00 7.39
CA ILE A 278 -8.22 1.75 8.41
C ILE A 278 -8.87 1.45 9.76
N HIS A 279 -9.85 2.25 10.17
CA HIS A 279 -10.56 2.07 11.44
C HIS A 279 -11.28 0.73 11.51
N ALA A 280 -11.86 0.25 10.40
CA ALA A 280 -12.49 -1.07 10.34
C ALA A 280 -11.50 -2.22 10.66
N HIS A 281 -10.20 -2.07 10.39
CA HIS A 281 -9.17 -3.07 10.71
C HIS A 281 -8.43 -2.80 12.02
N ALA A 282 -8.22 -1.53 12.36
CA ALA A 282 -7.44 -1.12 13.53
C ALA A 282 -8.28 -0.92 14.79
N GLY A 283 -9.61 -0.81 14.66
CA GLY A 283 -10.54 -0.60 15.77
C GLY A 283 -10.17 0.58 16.63
N THR A 284 -10.04 0.33 17.94
CA THR A 284 -9.64 1.35 18.93
C THR A 284 -8.17 1.71 18.87
N GLY A 285 -7.37 1.11 17.98
CA GLY A 285 -5.95 1.41 17.85
C GLY A 285 -5.63 2.75 17.17
N VAL A 286 -6.60 3.43 16.59
CA VAL A 286 -6.42 4.78 16.01
C VAL A 286 -6.94 5.82 17.00
N HIS A 287 -6.05 6.67 17.54
CA HIS A 287 -6.42 7.72 18.51
C HIS A 287 -6.25 9.12 17.95
N THR A 288 -5.35 9.31 16.99
CA THR A 288 -5.01 10.63 16.48
C THR A 288 -4.87 10.57 14.97
N LEU A 289 -5.49 11.54 14.30
CA LEU A 289 -5.32 11.77 12.87
C LEU A 289 -4.65 13.13 12.69
N VAL A 290 -3.56 13.14 11.94
CA VAL A 290 -2.87 14.36 11.52
C VAL A 290 -3.01 14.46 10.01
N TYR A 291 -3.72 15.47 9.53
CA TYR A 291 -3.92 15.71 8.11
C TYR A 291 -3.90 17.22 7.86
N ASP A 292 -2.96 17.69 7.04
CA ASP A 292 -2.83 19.12 6.75
C ASP A 292 -3.98 19.60 5.87
N GLY A 293 -4.77 20.56 6.36
CA GLY A 293 -5.81 21.28 5.60
C GLY A 293 -7.06 20.50 5.16
N ALA A 294 -6.96 19.20 4.89
CA ALA A 294 -8.05 18.45 4.25
C ALA A 294 -9.20 18.07 5.21
N LEU A 295 -8.93 17.90 6.50
CA LEU A 295 -9.96 17.58 7.48
C LEU A 295 -10.04 18.70 8.50
N THR A 296 -10.97 19.62 8.25
CA THR A 296 -11.41 20.58 9.25
C THR A 296 -12.48 19.88 10.09
N GLY A 297 -12.35 19.91 11.41
CA GLY A 297 -13.42 19.45 12.30
C GLY A 297 -14.72 20.24 12.03
N TRP A 298 -15.83 19.82 12.63
CA TRP A 298 -17.02 20.66 12.65
C TRP A 298 -16.66 22.02 13.29
N VAL A 299 -16.75 23.09 12.49
CA VAL A 299 -16.72 24.48 12.94
C VAL A 299 -18.15 24.94 13.17
#